data_AF-A0A1H7P6X8-F1
#
_entry.id   AF-A0A1H7P6X8-F1
#
_cell.length_a   1.000
_cell.length_b   1.000
_cell.length_c   1.000
_cell.angle_alpha   90.00
_cell.angle_beta   90.00
_cell.angle_gamma   90.00
#
_symmetry.space_group_name_H-M   'P 1'
#
loop_
_entity.id
_entity.type
_entity.pdbx_description
1 polymer ?
#
loop_
_entity_poly.entity_id
_entity_poly.type
_entity_poly.pdbx_seq_one_letter_code
_entity_poly.pdbx_strand_id
1 'polypeptide(L)'
;MPWLWSCTLAYLISYLALPNIMAILLFFVGVWYLSLFSQTFFQHRYAAHGSFTISRFWERFFFLFSYITQGSSYMSPRAYAIMHRMHHAYTDTEQDPHSPNFSSNIFAMMWRTRMIYLGIDRKRVPVEKRFTKNLPKWDRLDRWGNSPLSRALWVVAYVTFFGVCYQLLVVPAASHRHYHGGLPRGRGQLVRT
;
A
#
# COMPACT_ATOMS: atom_id res chain seq x y z
N MET A 1 48.70 10.32 -5.42
CA MET A 1 47.69 9.59 -6.23
C MET A 1 46.31 9.73 -5.60
N PRO A 2 45.55 10.79 -5.91
CA PRO A 2 44.22 11.04 -5.32
C PRO A 2 43.13 10.14 -5.92
N TRP A 3 43.35 9.61 -7.12
CA TRP A 3 42.36 8.89 -7.93
C TRP A 3 41.95 7.52 -7.39
N LEU A 4 42.76 6.88 -6.54
CA LEU A 4 42.46 5.56 -5.95
C LEU A 4 41.53 5.65 -4.72
N TRP A 5 41.48 6.81 -4.06
CA TRP A 5 40.61 7.03 -2.90
C TRP A 5 39.17 7.38 -3.30
N SER A 6 38.97 7.99 -4.47
CA SER A 6 37.63 8.30 -5.01
C SER A 6 36.89 7.07 -5.53
N CYS A 7 37.59 6.06 -6.06
CA CYS A 7 36.97 4.83 -6.59
C CYS A 7 36.49 3.87 -5.49
N THR A 8 37.20 3.79 -4.36
CA THR A 8 36.84 2.91 -3.23
C THR A 8 35.60 3.42 -2.47
N LEU A 9 35.45 4.74 -2.37
CA LEU A 9 34.30 5.37 -1.72
C LEU A 9 33.01 5.27 -2.57
N ALA A 10 33.11 5.44 -3.89
CA ALA A 10 32.00 5.21 -4.82
C ALA A 10 31.52 3.74 -4.81
N TYR A 11 32.46 2.79 -4.66
CA TYR A 11 32.17 1.36 -4.55
C TYR A 11 31.49 0.98 -3.23
N LEU A 12 31.83 1.62 -2.11
CA LEU A 12 31.14 1.45 -0.82
C LEU A 12 29.73 2.04 -0.82
N ILE A 13 29.53 3.19 -1.47
CA ILE A 13 28.20 3.81 -1.62
C ILE A 13 27.29 2.95 -2.50
N SER A 14 27.79 2.37 -3.59
CA SER A 14 27.00 1.46 -4.43
C SER A 14 26.66 0.15 -3.70
N TYR A 15 27.56 -0.37 -2.85
CA TYR A 15 27.32 -1.57 -2.04
C TYR A 15 26.23 -1.39 -0.98
N LEU A 16 26.06 -0.18 -0.45
CA LEU A 16 25.01 0.14 0.53
C LEU A 16 23.71 0.62 -0.14
N ALA A 17 23.76 1.31 -1.28
CA ALA A 17 22.58 1.89 -1.92
C ALA A 17 21.73 0.87 -2.71
N LEU A 18 22.37 -0.03 -3.46
CA LEU A 18 21.70 -1.02 -4.30
C LEU A 18 20.81 -2.01 -3.54
N PRO A 19 21.24 -2.62 -2.41
CA PRO A 19 20.37 -3.53 -1.65
C PRO A 19 19.16 -2.82 -1.03
N ASN A 20 19.28 -1.53 -0.67
CA ASN A 20 18.18 -0.76 -0.10
C ASN A 20 17.10 -0.39 -1.14
N ILE A 21 17.51 0.01 -2.35
CA ILE A 21 16.56 0.23 -3.46
C ILE A 21 15.87 -1.09 -3.83
N MET A 22 16.64 -2.18 -3.92
CA MET A 22 16.09 -3.51 -4.19
C MET A 22 15.08 -3.92 -3.10
N ALA A 23 15.38 -3.71 -1.83
CA ALA A 23 14.46 -4.00 -0.73
C ALA A 23 13.17 -3.17 -0.80
N ILE A 24 13.26 -1.87 -1.10
CA ILE A 24 12.09 -0.99 -1.31
C ILE A 24 11.22 -1.53 -2.45
N LEU A 25 11.84 -1.84 -3.60
CA LEU A 25 11.14 -2.31 -4.79
C LEU A 25 10.49 -3.67 -4.55
N LEU A 26 11.22 -4.63 -3.98
CA LEU A 26 10.71 -5.97 -3.67
C LEU A 26 9.57 -5.90 -2.65
N PHE A 27 9.70 -5.05 -1.62
CA PHE A 27 8.63 -4.86 -0.64
C PHE A 27 7.39 -4.24 -1.29
N PHE A 28 7.56 -3.17 -2.07
CA PHE A 28 6.45 -2.50 -2.76
C PHE A 28 5.73 -3.44 -3.72
N VAL A 29 6.48 -4.10 -4.62
CA VAL A 29 5.94 -5.06 -5.59
C VAL A 29 5.30 -6.25 -4.88
N GLY A 30 5.96 -6.81 -3.86
CA GLY A 30 5.44 -7.91 -3.07
C GLY A 30 4.11 -7.59 -2.39
N VAL A 31 4.06 -6.49 -1.63
CA VAL A 31 2.83 -6.05 -0.96
C VAL A 31 1.72 -5.74 -1.97
N TRP A 32 2.05 -5.11 -3.10
CA TRP A 32 1.08 -4.80 -4.13
C TRP A 32 0.46 -6.06 -4.75
N TYR A 33 1.27 -7.00 -5.23
CA TYR A 33 0.76 -8.25 -5.82
C TYR A 33 0.05 -9.14 -4.81
N LEU A 34 0.54 -9.25 -3.57
CA LEU A 34 -0.12 -10.03 -2.53
C LEU A 34 -1.45 -9.39 -2.10
N SER A 35 -1.53 -8.05 -2.09
CA SER A 35 -2.79 -7.33 -1.88
C SER A 35 -3.79 -7.63 -3.00
N LEU A 36 -3.37 -7.48 -4.26
CA LEU A 36 -4.19 -7.76 -5.44
C LEU A 36 -4.67 -9.22 -5.46
N PHE A 37 -3.78 -10.16 -5.08
CA PHE A 37 -4.14 -11.57 -4.95
C PHE A 37 -5.18 -11.77 -3.86
N SER A 38 -5.02 -11.19 -2.67
CA SER A 38 -6.01 -11.30 -1.59
C SER A 38 -7.39 -10.74 -2.00
N GLN A 39 -7.41 -9.62 -2.72
CA GLN A 39 -8.64 -9.03 -3.21
C GLN A 39 -9.30 -9.91 -4.27
N THR A 40 -8.53 -10.38 -5.26
CA THR A 40 -9.04 -11.18 -6.37
C THR A 40 -9.50 -12.57 -5.94
N PHE A 41 -8.67 -13.26 -5.16
CA PHE A 41 -8.92 -14.64 -4.76
C PHE A 41 -9.97 -14.72 -3.65
N PHE A 42 -9.78 -13.96 -2.57
CA PHE A 42 -10.59 -14.11 -1.37
C PHE A 42 -11.80 -13.16 -1.33
N GLN A 43 -11.60 -11.85 -1.54
CA GLN A 43 -12.71 -10.88 -1.41
C GLN A 43 -13.66 -10.94 -2.62
N HIS A 44 -13.11 -11.12 -3.82
CA HIS A 44 -13.88 -11.13 -5.07
C HIS A 44 -14.44 -12.52 -5.39
N ARG A 45 -13.60 -13.49 -5.75
CA ARG A 45 -14.07 -14.82 -6.20
C ARG A 45 -14.75 -15.61 -5.09
N TYR A 46 -14.14 -15.68 -3.91
CA TYR A 46 -14.72 -16.41 -2.79
C TYR A 46 -15.88 -15.64 -2.13
N ALA A 47 -15.64 -14.45 -1.56
CA ALA A 47 -16.67 -13.77 -0.77
C ALA A 47 -17.79 -13.15 -1.63
N ALA A 48 -17.47 -12.49 -2.73
CA ALA A 48 -18.49 -11.84 -3.57
C ALA A 48 -19.22 -12.82 -4.49
N HIS A 49 -18.48 -13.66 -5.23
CA HIS A 49 -19.07 -14.56 -6.22
C HIS A 49 -19.37 -15.98 -5.71
N GLY A 50 -18.78 -16.40 -4.59
CA GLY A 50 -18.98 -17.77 -4.10
C GLY A 50 -18.49 -18.83 -5.08
N SER A 51 -17.47 -18.53 -5.89
CA SER A 51 -17.01 -19.40 -6.99
C SER A 51 -16.41 -20.73 -6.55
N PHE A 52 -16.07 -20.86 -5.26
CA PHE A 52 -15.55 -22.09 -4.66
C PHE A 52 -15.80 -22.10 -3.15
N THR A 53 -15.65 -23.26 -2.53
CA THR A 53 -15.71 -23.43 -1.07
C THR A 53 -14.30 -23.62 -0.50
N ILE A 54 -14.10 -23.18 0.75
CA ILE A 54 -12.85 -23.41 1.50
C ILE A 54 -13.20 -23.85 2.92
N SER A 55 -12.27 -24.56 3.58
CA SER A 55 -12.43 -24.94 4.98
C SER A 55 -12.37 -23.71 5.90
N ARG A 56 -12.94 -23.83 7.10
CA ARG A 56 -12.90 -22.75 8.11
C ARG A 56 -11.48 -22.30 8.42
N PHE A 57 -10.50 -23.20 8.41
CA PHE A 57 -9.10 -22.87 8.61
C PHE A 57 -8.59 -21.93 7.51
N TRP A 58 -8.80 -22.29 6.24
CA TRP A 58 -8.35 -21.48 5.11
C TRP A 58 -9.08 -20.14 5.03
N GLU A 59 -10.36 -20.09 5.40
CA GLU A 59 -11.08 -18.82 5.51
C GLU A 59 -10.39 -17.88 6.51
N ARG A 60 -10.04 -18.39 7.71
CA ARG A 60 -9.31 -17.61 8.72
C ARG A 60 -7.91 -17.21 8.24
N PHE A 61 -7.19 -18.11 7.58
CA PHE A 61 -5.91 -17.79 6.98
C PHE A 61 -6.03 -16.61 6.01
N PHE A 62 -6.99 -16.63 5.08
CA PHE A 62 -7.15 -15.56 4.09
C PHE A 62 -7.65 -14.24 4.68
N PHE A 63 -8.42 -14.27 5.77
CA PHE A 63 -8.73 -13.08 6.55
C PHE A 63 -7.46 -12.42 7.12
N LEU A 64 -6.57 -13.19 7.75
CA LEU A 64 -5.31 -12.65 8.28
C LEU A 64 -4.37 -12.23 7.17
N PHE A 65 -4.27 -13.05 6.12
CA PHE A 65 -3.46 -12.75 4.94
C PHE A 65 -3.89 -11.43 4.30
N SER A 66 -5.20 -11.22 4.06
CA SER A 66 -5.71 -9.94 3.53
C SER A 66 -5.45 -8.77 4.47
N TYR A 67 -5.56 -8.95 5.80
CA TYR A 67 -5.20 -7.91 6.76
C TYR A 67 -3.72 -7.50 6.69
N ILE A 68 -2.82 -8.48 6.57
CA ILE A 68 -1.38 -8.24 6.50
C ILE A 68 -0.99 -7.61 5.17
N THR A 69 -1.51 -8.14 4.05
CA THR A 69 -1.10 -7.68 2.72
C THR A 69 -1.70 -6.33 2.39
N GLN A 70 -2.96 -6.08 2.72
CA GLN A 70 -3.62 -4.79 2.45
C GLN A 70 -3.28 -3.71 3.48
N GLY A 71 -2.82 -4.10 4.68
CA GLY A 71 -2.36 -3.22 5.75
C GLY A 71 -3.31 -2.06 6.07
N SER A 72 -2.84 -0.81 5.91
CA SER A 72 -3.65 0.39 6.19
C SER A 72 -4.90 0.54 5.30
N SER A 73 -4.91 -0.18 4.17
CA SER A 73 -5.99 -0.21 3.19
C SER A 73 -6.88 -1.45 3.32
N TYR A 74 -6.74 -2.22 4.41
CA TYR A 74 -7.56 -3.39 4.66
C TYR A 74 -9.06 -3.12 4.51
N MET A 75 -9.73 -4.07 3.85
CA MET A 75 -11.17 -4.07 3.65
C MET A 75 -11.80 -5.34 4.24
N SER A 76 -12.91 -5.18 4.96
CA SER A 76 -13.74 -6.33 5.35
C SER A 76 -14.19 -7.09 4.09
N PRO A 77 -13.91 -8.41 3.99
CA PRO A 77 -14.40 -9.26 2.91
C PRO A 77 -15.93 -9.25 2.80
N ARG A 78 -16.63 -9.12 3.93
CA ARG A 78 -18.10 -9.01 3.97
C ARG A 78 -18.57 -7.72 3.30
N ALA A 79 -18.03 -6.58 3.72
CA ALA A 79 -18.45 -5.28 3.19
C ALA A 79 -18.09 -5.15 1.71
N TYR A 80 -16.90 -5.61 1.32
CA TYR A 80 -16.48 -5.70 -0.08
C TYR A 80 -17.45 -6.53 -0.92
N ALA A 81 -17.76 -7.75 -0.48
CA ALA A 81 -18.65 -8.65 -1.19
C ALA A 81 -20.06 -8.06 -1.39
N ILE A 82 -20.60 -7.37 -0.39
CA ILE A 82 -21.90 -6.70 -0.51
C ILE A 82 -21.84 -5.61 -1.56
N MET A 83 -20.86 -4.69 -1.47
CA MET A 83 -20.72 -3.58 -2.39
C MET A 83 -20.48 -4.06 -3.83
N HIS A 84 -19.67 -5.11 -3.99
CA HIS A 84 -19.38 -5.73 -5.28
C HIS A 84 -20.63 -6.39 -5.90
N ARG A 85 -21.45 -7.08 -5.10
CA ARG A 85 -22.74 -7.64 -5.57
C ARG A 85 -23.74 -6.53 -5.93
N MET A 86 -23.75 -5.43 -5.18
CA MET A 86 -24.56 -4.25 -5.53
C MET A 86 -24.13 -3.67 -6.87
N HIS A 87 -22.82 -3.50 -7.10
CA HIS A 87 -22.32 -3.06 -8.39
C HIS A 87 -22.83 -3.95 -9.53
N HIS A 88 -22.63 -5.27 -9.45
CA HIS A 88 -23.11 -6.19 -10.49
C HIS A 88 -24.63 -6.18 -10.70
N ALA A 89 -25.43 -5.94 -9.65
CA ALA A 89 -26.88 -5.92 -9.76
C ALA A 89 -27.43 -4.59 -10.28
N TYR A 90 -26.65 -3.51 -10.14
CA TYR A 90 -27.07 -2.14 -10.43
C TYR A 90 -26.20 -1.46 -11.48
N THR A 91 -25.34 -2.21 -12.19
CA THR A 91 -24.49 -1.69 -13.25
C THR A 91 -25.27 -0.78 -14.19
N ASP A 92 -24.67 0.34 -14.56
CA ASP A 92 -25.25 1.36 -15.45
C ASP A 92 -26.54 2.03 -14.92
N THR A 93 -26.79 1.96 -13.62
CA THR A 93 -27.87 2.69 -12.94
C THR A 93 -27.36 3.62 -11.84
N GLU A 94 -28.21 4.55 -11.41
CA GLU A 94 -27.92 5.44 -10.27
C GLU A 94 -27.63 4.69 -8.97
N GLN A 95 -28.08 3.44 -8.83
CA GLN A 95 -27.93 2.63 -7.62
C GLN A 95 -26.56 1.93 -7.53
N ASP A 96 -25.77 1.96 -8.60
CA ASP A 96 -24.40 1.44 -8.58
C ASP A 96 -23.51 2.24 -7.61
N PRO A 97 -22.91 1.61 -6.59
CA PRO A 97 -22.09 2.29 -5.59
C PRO A 97 -20.82 2.96 -6.16
N HIS A 98 -20.41 2.64 -7.38
CA HIS A 98 -19.22 3.23 -8.01
C HIS A 98 -19.37 3.51 -9.50
N SER A 99 -20.58 3.88 -9.96
CA SER A 99 -20.79 4.21 -11.37
C SER A 99 -20.09 5.52 -11.77
N PRO A 100 -19.30 5.50 -12.86
CA PRO A 100 -18.72 6.70 -13.45
C PRO A 100 -19.78 7.65 -14.05
N ASN A 101 -20.87 7.09 -14.61
CA ASN A 101 -21.90 7.87 -15.31
C ASN A 101 -22.75 8.72 -14.36
N PHE A 102 -22.85 8.31 -13.10
CA PHE A 102 -23.61 9.00 -12.05
C PHE A 102 -22.71 9.69 -11.02
N SER A 103 -21.51 10.09 -11.45
CA SER A 103 -20.54 10.82 -10.65
C SER A 103 -19.99 12.00 -11.44
N SER A 104 -19.86 13.17 -10.81
CA SER A 104 -19.37 14.38 -11.48
C SER A 104 -17.91 14.28 -11.94
N ASN A 105 -17.10 13.48 -11.22
CA ASN A 105 -15.73 13.14 -11.57
C ASN A 105 -15.25 11.92 -10.76
N ILE A 106 -14.04 11.46 -11.04
CA ILE A 106 -13.42 10.28 -10.40
C ILE A 106 -13.30 10.45 -8.88
N PHE A 107 -12.95 11.65 -8.39
CA PHE A 107 -12.81 11.88 -6.95
C PHE A 107 -14.16 11.82 -6.23
N ALA A 108 -15.20 12.40 -6.83
CA ALA A 108 -16.57 12.33 -6.32
C ALA A 108 -17.06 10.87 -6.29
N MET A 109 -16.79 10.09 -7.35
CA MET A 109 -17.08 8.67 -7.41
C MET A 109 -16.38 7.91 -6.28
N MET A 110 -15.06 8.05 -6.14
CA MET A 110 -14.27 7.40 -5.09
C MET A 110 -14.78 7.76 -3.69
N TRP A 111 -15.14 9.03 -3.45
CA TRP A 111 -15.68 9.49 -2.18
C TRP A 111 -17.04 8.85 -1.88
N ARG A 112 -17.95 8.85 -2.86
CA ARG A 112 -19.25 8.19 -2.77
C ARG A 112 -19.10 6.70 -2.47
N THR A 113 -18.25 5.99 -3.21
CA THR A 113 -17.96 4.57 -3.00
C THR A 113 -17.43 4.31 -1.59
N ARG A 114 -16.49 5.14 -1.11
CA ARG A 114 -15.97 5.06 0.26
C ARG A 114 -17.09 5.25 1.30
N MET A 115 -17.97 6.23 1.11
CA MET A 115 -19.06 6.51 2.05
C MET A 115 -20.06 5.35 2.12
N ILE A 116 -20.45 4.79 0.97
CA ILE A 116 -21.32 3.61 0.90
C ILE A 116 -20.65 2.40 1.55
N TYR A 117 -19.38 2.13 1.20
CA TYR A 117 -18.59 1.06 1.80
C TYR A 117 -18.56 1.14 3.33
N LEU A 118 -18.21 2.32 3.88
CA LEU A 118 -18.17 2.54 5.32
C LEU A 118 -19.55 2.42 5.96
N GLY A 119 -20.61 2.81 5.24
CA GLY A 119 -22.00 2.58 5.63
C GLY A 119 -22.32 1.09 5.78
N ILE A 120 -21.93 0.26 4.82
CA ILE A 120 -22.15 -1.19 4.81
C ILE A 120 -21.34 -1.89 5.91
N ASP A 121 -20.06 -1.52 6.05
CA ASP A 121 -19.14 -2.07 7.04
C ASP A 121 -19.63 -1.79 8.47
N ARG A 122 -19.99 -0.53 8.74
CA ARG A 122 -20.51 -0.08 10.04
C ARG A 122 -21.99 -0.38 10.26
N LYS A 123 -22.65 -1.07 9.32
CA LYS A 123 -24.09 -1.42 9.37
C LYS A 123 -25.00 -0.19 9.56
N ARG A 124 -24.63 0.94 8.96
CA ARG A 124 -25.37 2.22 9.01
C ARG A 124 -26.32 2.41 7.84
N VAL A 125 -26.18 1.61 6.78
CA VAL A 125 -27.08 1.63 5.62
C VAL A 125 -27.84 0.31 5.53
N PRO A 126 -29.14 0.34 5.21
CA PRO A 126 -29.88 -0.87 4.93
C PRO A 126 -29.32 -1.54 3.67
N VAL A 127 -29.13 -2.84 3.72
CA VAL A 127 -28.66 -3.66 2.59
C VAL A 127 -29.71 -4.72 2.33
N GLU A 128 -30.11 -4.90 1.07
CA GLU A 128 -31.06 -5.93 0.70
C GLU A 128 -30.55 -7.33 1.07
N LYS A 129 -31.48 -8.17 1.56
CA LYS A 129 -31.14 -9.53 2.02
C LYS A 129 -30.43 -10.35 0.95
N ARG A 130 -30.73 -10.15 -0.34
CA ARG A 130 -30.10 -10.85 -1.46
C ARG A 130 -28.57 -10.67 -1.49
N PHE A 131 -28.05 -9.51 -1.09
CA PHE A 131 -26.62 -9.24 -1.09
C PHE A 131 -25.88 -9.82 0.12
N THR A 132 -26.61 -10.19 1.18
CA THR A 132 -26.02 -10.65 2.45
C THR A 132 -25.86 -12.16 2.61
N LYS A 133 -26.27 -12.95 1.61
CA LYS A 133 -26.24 -14.42 1.65
C LYS A 133 -24.81 -14.96 1.62
N ASN A 134 -24.52 -16.00 2.41
CA ASN A 134 -23.26 -16.76 2.37
C ASN A 134 -21.99 -15.90 2.38
N LEU A 135 -21.93 -14.92 3.28
CA LEU A 135 -20.76 -14.05 3.42
C LEU A 135 -19.83 -14.55 4.54
N PRO A 136 -18.50 -14.58 4.32
CA PRO A 136 -17.55 -14.90 5.37
C PRO A 136 -17.58 -13.82 6.45
N LYS A 137 -17.36 -14.21 7.71
CA LYS A 137 -17.45 -13.29 8.87
C LYS A 137 -16.35 -13.53 9.89
N TRP A 138 -15.60 -12.46 10.18
CA TRP A 138 -14.69 -12.38 11.31
C TRP A 138 -14.77 -11.03 12.01
N ASP A 139 -15.89 -10.75 12.67
CA ASP A 139 -16.18 -9.46 13.30
C ASP A 139 -15.05 -8.92 14.20
N ARG A 140 -14.31 -9.79 14.93
CA ARG A 140 -13.17 -9.35 15.74
C ARG A 140 -12.03 -8.78 14.90
N LEU A 141 -11.63 -9.48 13.82
CA LEU A 141 -10.57 -9.02 12.93
C LEU A 141 -11.05 -7.81 12.11
N ASP A 142 -12.28 -7.84 11.60
CA ASP A 142 -12.84 -6.75 10.81
C ASP A 142 -12.88 -5.44 11.63
N ARG A 143 -13.30 -5.51 12.91
CA ARG A 143 -13.27 -4.36 13.82
C ARG A 143 -11.86 -3.87 14.10
N TRP A 144 -10.91 -4.78 14.31
CA TRP A 144 -9.52 -4.42 14.53
C TRP A 144 -8.92 -3.76 13.30
N GLY A 145 -8.97 -4.41 12.13
CA GLY A 145 -8.36 -3.93 10.89
C GLY A 145 -8.98 -2.62 10.38
N ASN A 146 -10.26 -2.35 10.69
CA ASN A 146 -10.89 -1.07 10.38
C ASN A 146 -10.80 -0.01 11.48
N SER A 147 -10.17 -0.33 12.62
CA SER A 147 -9.97 0.65 13.69
C SER A 147 -8.95 1.74 13.28
N PRO A 148 -9.12 2.99 13.75
CA PRO A 148 -8.13 4.04 13.52
C PRO A 148 -6.75 3.67 14.06
N LEU A 149 -6.70 2.95 15.18
CA LEU A 149 -5.44 2.50 15.79
C LEU A 149 -4.68 1.53 14.88
N SER A 150 -5.34 0.47 14.39
CA SER A 150 -4.70 -0.49 13.47
C SER A 150 -4.21 0.20 12.19
N ARG A 151 -5.01 1.10 11.62
CA ARG A 151 -4.61 1.89 10.45
C ARG A 151 -3.39 2.76 10.73
N ALA A 152 -3.37 3.44 11.88
CA ALA A 152 -2.22 4.26 12.30
C ALA A 152 -0.96 3.40 12.49
N LEU A 153 -1.08 2.22 13.11
CA LEU A 153 0.05 1.29 13.27
C LEU A 153 0.64 0.86 11.93
N TRP A 154 -0.20 0.54 10.93
CA TRP A 154 0.27 0.24 9.58
C TRP A 154 0.96 1.42 8.90
N VAL A 155 0.39 2.63 9.01
CA VAL A 155 1.02 3.84 8.47
C VAL A 155 2.38 4.08 9.12
N VAL A 156 2.48 3.98 10.45
CA VAL A 156 3.75 4.11 11.17
C VAL A 156 4.74 3.03 10.73
N ALA A 157 4.30 1.77 10.58
CA ALA A 157 5.15 0.69 10.11
C ALA A 157 5.70 0.96 8.70
N TYR A 158 4.86 1.40 7.77
CA TYR A 158 5.28 1.76 6.40
C TYR A 158 6.23 2.96 6.39
N VAL A 159 5.89 4.04 7.09
CA VAL A 159 6.74 5.23 7.18
C VAL A 159 8.10 4.89 7.80
N THR A 160 8.11 4.03 8.82
CA THR A 160 9.36 3.56 9.45
C THR A 160 10.18 2.72 8.47
N PHE A 161 9.56 1.76 7.79
CA PHE A 161 10.24 0.91 6.80
C PHE A 161 10.88 1.74 5.68
N PHE A 162 10.08 2.58 4.99
CA PHE A 162 10.59 3.39 3.89
C PHE A 162 11.57 4.47 4.38
N GLY A 163 11.34 5.05 5.55
CA GLY A 163 12.23 6.02 6.17
C GLY A 163 13.60 5.44 6.51
N VAL A 164 13.65 4.23 7.10
CA VAL A 164 14.90 3.53 7.40
C VAL A 164 15.64 3.17 6.11
N CYS A 165 14.95 2.58 5.13
CA CYS A 165 15.58 2.26 3.85
C CYS A 165 16.10 3.50 3.11
N TYR A 166 15.41 4.64 3.24
CA TYR A 166 15.86 5.92 2.68
C TYR A 166 17.04 6.54 3.46
N GLN A 167 17.03 6.51 4.80
CA GLN A 167 18.15 7.02 5.60
C GLN A 167 19.44 6.23 5.32
N LEU A 168 19.33 4.90 5.21
CA LEU A 168 20.45 4.04 4.82
C LEU A 168 20.95 4.31 3.39
N LEU A 169 20.12 4.91 2.53
CA LEU A 169 20.52 5.39 1.20
C LEU A 169 21.29 6.72 1.25
N VAL A 170 20.86 7.69 2.07
CA VAL A 170 21.33 9.09 2.01
C VAL A 170 22.52 9.39 2.93
N VAL A 171 22.62 8.75 4.10
CA VAL A 171 23.70 9.03 5.06
C VAL A 171 25.11 8.80 4.46
N PRO A 172 25.34 7.75 3.64
CA PRO A 172 26.62 7.59 2.93
C PRO A 172 26.85 8.63 1.82
N ALA A 173 25.81 9.21 1.24
CA ALA A 173 25.90 10.18 0.15
C ALA A 173 26.16 11.62 0.64
N ALA A 174 25.65 11.98 1.82
CA ALA A 174 25.79 13.32 2.40
C ALA A 174 27.22 13.60 2.93
N SER A 175 27.91 12.59 3.49
CA SER A 175 29.31 12.71 3.91
C SER A 175 30.27 13.02 2.75
N HIS A 176 29.88 12.71 1.51
CA HIS A 176 30.68 12.91 0.31
C HIS A 176 30.71 14.37 -0.17
N ARG A 177 29.72 15.19 0.18
CA ARG A 177 29.63 16.60 -0.28
C ARG A 177 30.58 17.53 0.47
N HIS A 178 31.05 17.16 1.66
CA HIS A 178 32.00 17.95 2.44
C HIS A 178 33.46 17.85 1.97
N TYR A 179 33.83 16.84 1.17
CA TYR A 179 35.21 16.66 0.73
C TYR A 179 35.61 17.47 -0.51
N HIS A 180 34.65 18.01 -1.29
CA HIS A 180 34.92 18.74 -2.53
C HIS A 180 34.87 20.27 -2.42
N GLY A 181 34.65 20.83 -1.22
CA GLY A 181 34.56 22.28 -1.00
C GLY A 181 35.89 23.03 -0.82
N GLY A 182 37.03 22.34 -0.84
CA GLY A 182 38.34 22.91 -0.52
C GLY A 182 39.34 22.88 -1.68
N LEU A 183 39.04 23.53 -2.79
CA LEU A 183 40.09 23.87 -3.77
C LEU A 183 40.59 25.29 -3.46
N PRO A 184 41.86 25.48 -3.06
CA PRO A 184 42.42 26.81 -2.90
C PRO A 184 42.47 27.48 -4.29
N ARG A 185 41.84 28.66 -4.42
CA ARG A 185 42.04 29.53 -5.58
C ARG A 185 43.53 29.89 -5.65
N GLY A 186 44.25 29.25 -6.57
CA GLY A 186 45.65 29.54 -6.86
C GLY A 186 45.81 31.03 -7.15
N ARG A 187 46.60 31.70 -6.31
CA ARG A 187 46.99 33.10 -6.48
C ARG A 187 47.98 33.12 -7.65
N GLY A 188 47.63 33.81 -8.74
CA GLY A 188 48.48 33.95 -9.92
C GLY A 188 49.86 34.49 -9.56
N GLN A 189 50.89 33.75 -9.95
CA GLN A 189 52.28 34.15 -9.84
C GLN A 189 52.56 35.13 -10.98
N LEU A 190 52.60 36.43 -10.65
CA LEU A 190 53.12 37.47 -11.53
C LEU A 190 54.63 37.30 -11.64
N VAL A 191 55.08 36.95 -12.84
CA VAL A 191 56.49 36.98 -13.25
C VAL A 191 56.99 38.43 -13.10
N ARG A 192 58.03 38.62 -12.28
CA ARG A 192 58.87 39.82 -12.30
C ARG A 192 60.31 39.39 -12.57
N THR A 193 60.89 40.08 -13.56
CA THR A 193 62.28 40.17 -14.04
C THR A 193 62.89 38.92 -14.64
#